data_AF-A0A3D2JPB8-F1
#
_entry.id   AF-A0A3D2JPB8-F1
#
_cell.length_a   1.000
_cell.length_b   1.000
_cell.length_c   1.000
_cell.angle_alpha   90.00
_cell.angle_beta   90.00
_cell.angle_gamma   90.00
#
_symmetry.space_group_name_H-M   'P 1'
#
loop_
_entity.id
_entity.type
_entity.pdbx_description
1 polymer ?
#
loop_
_entity_poly.entity_id
_entity_poly.type
_entity_poly.pdbx_seq_one_letter_code
_entity_poly.pdbx_strand_id
1 'polypeptide(L)'
;MSDPAKEAVRAFERWAQAFNDRDADAMSAEMHFPHMRLSGTTFQTWVSSNDFLNSQDGMTKALKAEGWARTLSKSFTPVQAGEEKVHLVIRQSRQH
;
A
#
# COMPACT_ATOMS: atom_id res chain seq x y z
N MET A 1 12.17 10.63 -20.59
CA MET A 1 12.52 9.86 -19.38
C MET A 1 11.38 10.02 -18.40
N SER A 2 10.87 8.93 -17.79
CA SER A 2 9.84 9.06 -16.77
C SER A 2 10.43 9.74 -15.53
N ASP A 3 9.59 10.42 -14.76
CA ASP A 3 9.96 11.03 -13.49
C ASP A 3 9.70 9.99 -12.39
N PRO A 4 10.74 9.39 -11.77
CA PRO A 4 10.55 8.30 -10.82
C PRO A 4 9.63 8.67 -9.66
N ALA A 5 9.69 9.94 -9.22
CA ALA A 5 8.84 10.42 -8.14
C ALA A 5 7.36 10.42 -8.53
N LYS A 6 7.04 10.87 -9.75
CA LYS A 6 5.66 10.83 -10.26
C LYS A 6 5.16 9.41 -10.46
N GLU A 7 6.00 8.51 -10.97
CA GLU A 7 5.61 7.10 -11.14
C GLU A 7 5.36 6.40 -9.81
N ALA A 8 6.20 6.66 -8.79
CA ALA A 8 6.00 6.12 -7.45
C ALA A 8 4.70 6.62 -6.81
N VAL A 9 4.37 7.90 -6.97
CA VAL A 9 3.09 8.45 -6.48
C VAL A 9 1.91 7.77 -7.17
N ARG A 10 1.94 7.64 -8.51
CA ARG A 10 0.88 6.98 -9.27
C ARG A 10 0.69 5.51 -8.88
N ALA A 11 1.79 4.78 -8.68
CA ALA A 11 1.74 3.39 -8.22
C ALA A 11 1.05 3.27 -6.86
N PHE A 12 1.41 4.15 -5.91
CA PHE A 12 0.75 4.16 -4.60
C PHE A 12 -0.72 4.61 -4.69
N GLU A 13 -1.08 5.55 -5.56
CA GLU A 13 -2.48 5.96 -5.78
C GLU A 13 -3.34 4.78 -6.27
N ARG A 14 -2.84 4.00 -7.25
CA ARG A 14 -3.50 2.79 -7.72
C ARG A 14 -3.62 1.73 -6.61
N TRP A 15 -2.55 1.50 -5.85
CA TRP A 15 -2.58 0.59 -4.71
C TRP A 15 -3.59 1.04 -3.63
N ALA A 16 -3.65 2.34 -3.33
CA ALA A 16 -4.57 2.89 -2.33
C ALA A 16 -6.03 2.80 -2.76
N GLN A 17 -6.31 2.95 -4.06
CA GLN A 17 -7.64 2.71 -4.62
C GLN A 17 -8.02 1.23 -4.47
N ALA A 18 -7.15 0.31 -4.91
CA ALA A 18 -7.37 -1.14 -4.76
C ALA A 18 -7.59 -1.54 -3.29
N PHE A 19 -6.84 -0.95 -2.35
CA PHE A 19 -7.04 -1.17 -0.92
C PHE A 19 -8.44 -0.74 -0.44
N ASN A 20 -8.94 0.40 -0.95
CA ASN A 20 -10.27 0.89 -0.61
C ASN A 20 -11.37 -0.01 -1.20
N ASP A 21 -11.17 -0.52 -2.42
CA ASP A 21 -12.11 -1.43 -3.10
C ASP A 21 -12.02 -2.87 -2.59
N ARG A 22 -11.05 -3.16 -1.71
CA ARG A 22 -10.70 -4.50 -1.22
C ARG A 22 -10.26 -5.45 -2.35
N ASP A 23 -9.70 -4.91 -3.42
CA ASP A 23 -9.16 -5.67 -4.55
C ASP A 23 -7.72 -6.11 -4.26
N ALA A 24 -7.57 -7.36 -3.81
CA ALA A 24 -6.29 -7.93 -3.43
C ALA A 24 -5.33 -8.13 -4.62
N ASP A 25 -5.86 -8.48 -5.77
CA ASP A 25 -5.08 -8.72 -6.98
C ASP A 25 -4.54 -7.39 -7.53
N ALA A 26 -5.36 -6.35 -7.57
CA ALA A 26 -4.93 -5.01 -7.97
C ALA A 26 -3.92 -4.40 -6.99
N MET A 27 -4.05 -4.66 -5.67
CA MET A 27 -3.00 -4.30 -4.71
C MET A 27 -1.69 -5.04 -5.02
N SER A 28 -1.75 -6.35 -5.27
CA SER A 28 -0.56 -7.16 -5.54
C SER A 28 0.14 -6.75 -6.84
N ALA A 29 -0.58 -6.25 -7.85
CA ALA A 29 -0.01 -5.79 -9.11
C ALA A 29 0.89 -4.56 -8.97
N GLU A 30 0.68 -3.74 -7.94
CA GLU A 30 1.48 -2.54 -7.65
C GLU A 30 2.62 -2.81 -6.65
N MET A 31 2.88 -4.08 -6.32
CA MET A 31 3.88 -4.50 -5.35
C MET A 31 5.02 -5.29 -6.00
N HIS A 32 6.23 -5.07 -5.52
CA HIS A 32 7.35 -5.97 -5.77
C HIS A 32 7.51 -6.94 -4.61
N PHE A 33 7.85 -8.20 -4.94
CA PHE A 33 8.12 -9.26 -3.98
C PHE A 33 9.59 -9.70 -4.06
N PRO A 34 10.25 -10.04 -2.93
CA PRO A 34 9.70 -10.07 -1.58
C PRO A 34 9.36 -8.67 -1.05
N HIS A 35 8.19 -8.55 -0.42
CA HIS A 35 7.70 -7.29 0.12
C HIS A 35 7.86 -7.27 1.64
N MET A 36 8.42 -6.19 2.17
CA MET A 36 8.66 -6.03 3.60
C MET A 36 7.98 -4.77 4.12
N ARG A 37 7.27 -4.91 5.23
CA ARG A 37 6.60 -3.81 5.92
C ARG A 37 6.99 -3.80 7.39
N LEU A 38 7.39 -2.63 7.89
CA LEU A 38 7.51 -2.36 9.32
C LEU A 38 6.20 -1.75 9.82
N SER A 39 5.55 -2.40 10.79
CA SER A 39 4.34 -1.90 11.44
C SER A 39 4.58 -1.85 12.95
N GLY A 40 4.64 -0.65 13.52
CA GLY A 40 5.09 -0.47 14.90
C GLY A 40 6.53 -0.98 15.05
N THR A 41 6.71 -2.04 15.83
CA THR A 41 8.02 -2.70 16.06
C THR A 41 8.16 -4.04 15.33
N THR A 42 7.17 -4.45 14.53
CA THR A 42 7.15 -5.77 13.90
C THR A 42 7.40 -5.66 12.40
N PHE A 43 8.36 -6.45 11.91
CA PHE A 43 8.54 -6.69 10.49
C PHE A 43 7.60 -7.79 10.02
N GLN A 44 6.87 -7.50 8.95
CA GLN A 44 6.10 -8.47 8.18
C GLN A 44 6.71 -8.60 6.80
N THR A 45 6.90 -9.84 6.34
CA THR A 45 7.45 -10.15 5.03
C THR A 45 6.48 -11.04 4.28
N TRP A 46 6.20 -10.69 3.03
CA TRP A 46 5.52 -11.53 2.05
C TRP A 46 6.54 -11.92 0.99
N VAL A 47 6.85 -13.22 0.87
CA VAL A 47 7.89 -13.69 -0.06
C VAL A 47 7.34 -13.74 -1.49
N SER A 48 6.05 -14.02 -1.63
CA SER A 48 5.32 -14.09 -2.89
C SER A 48 4.02 -13.29 -2.86
N SER A 49 3.43 -13.05 -4.04
CA SER A 49 2.08 -12.49 -4.15
C SER A 49 1.05 -13.35 -3.43
N ASN A 50 1.15 -14.68 -3.52
CA ASN A 50 0.24 -15.59 -2.84
C ASN A 50 0.26 -15.41 -1.31
N ASP A 51 1.44 -15.18 -0.72
CA ASP A 51 1.55 -14.89 0.72
C ASP A 51 0.78 -13.62 1.10
N PHE A 52 0.85 -12.60 0.25
CA PHE A 52 0.11 -11.35 0.44
C PHE A 52 -1.41 -11.56 0.30
N LEU A 53 -1.84 -12.23 -0.78
CA LEU A 53 -3.25 -12.50 -1.08
C LEU A 53 -3.92 -13.30 0.05
N ASN A 54 -3.26 -14.37 0.54
CA ASN A 54 -3.77 -15.22 1.63
C ASN A 54 -4.06 -14.44 2.93
N SER A 55 -3.40 -13.30 3.15
CA SER A 55 -3.61 -12.46 4.33
C SER A 55 -4.74 -11.43 4.20
N GLN A 56 -5.27 -11.19 2.99
CA GLN A 56 -6.21 -10.09 2.74
C GLN A 56 -7.61 -10.34 3.29
N ASP A 57 -8.07 -11.60 3.34
CA ASP A 57 -9.39 -11.92 3.93
C ASP A 57 -9.44 -11.60 5.42
N GLY A 58 -8.37 -11.94 6.15
CA GLY A 58 -8.22 -11.60 7.56
C GLY A 58 -8.19 -10.09 7.79
N MET A 59 -7.42 -9.37 6.97
CA MET A 59 -7.36 -7.89 7.00
C MET A 59 -8.74 -7.27 6.73
N THR A 60 -9.46 -7.75 5.72
CA THR A 60 -10.80 -7.24 5.38
C THR A 60 -11.79 -7.44 6.51
N LYS A 61 -11.79 -8.61 7.15
CA LYS A 61 -12.65 -8.89 8.31
C LYS A 61 -12.32 -7.97 9.48
N ALA A 62 -11.03 -7.76 9.78
CA ALA A 62 -10.60 -6.85 10.84
C ALA A 62 -11.05 -5.40 10.60
N LEU A 63 -10.87 -4.89 9.37
CA LEU A 63 -11.32 -3.55 8.97
C LEU A 63 -12.84 -3.38 9.10
N LYS A 64 -13.62 -4.37 8.67
CA LYS A 64 -15.08 -4.32 8.84
C LYS A 64 -15.48 -4.29 10.33
N ALA A 65 -14.79 -5.05 11.17
CA ALA A 65 -15.09 -5.12 12.61
C ALA A 65 -14.80 -3.81 13.36
N GLU A 66 -13.82 -3.01 12.91
CA GLU A 66 -13.55 -1.67 13.46
C GLU A 66 -14.45 -0.56 12.87
N GLY A 67 -15.42 -0.92 12.03
CA GLY A 67 -16.29 0.03 11.33
C GLY A 67 -15.57 0.84 10.25
N TRP A 68 -14.47 0.34 9.68
CA TRP A 68 -13.78 1.03 8.59
C TRP A 68 -14.67 1.19 7.36
N ALA A 69 -14.78 2.41 6.87
CA ALA A 69 -15.45 2.73 5.61
C ALA A 69 -14.45 2.88 4.46
N ARG A 70 -13.39 3.69 4.67
CA ARG A 70 -12.33 3.94 3.69
C ARG A 70 -11.11 4.59 4.31
N THR A 71 -9.97 4.53 3.61
CA THR A 71 -8.78 5.32 3.92
C THR A 71 -8.61 6.42 2.87
N LEU A 72 -8.46 7.67 3.32
CA LEU A 72 -8.17 8.82 2.47
C LEU A 72 -6.68 9.18 2.53
N SER A 73 -5.99 9.14 1.40
CA SER A 73 -4.63 9.69 1.27
C SER A 73 -4.73 11.19 0.98
N LYS A 74 -4.31 12.01 1.96
CA LYS A 74 -4.41 13.48 1.93
C LYS A 74 -3.25 14.16 1.22
N SER A 75 -2.07 13.53 1.22
CA SER A 75 -0.88 14.04 0.53
C SER A 75 0.11 12.94 0.24
N PHE A 76 0.87 13.11 -0.85
CA PHE A 76 2.02 12.30 -1.21
C PHE A 76 3.23 13.22 -1.39
N THR A 77 4.27 13.01 -0.58
CA THR A 77 5.49 13.82 -0.63
C THR A 77 6.67 12.90 -0.91
N PRO A 78 7.25 12.92 -2.12
CA PRO A 78 8.54 12.28 -2.37
C PRO A 78 9.62 13.00 -1.56
N VAL A 79 10.29 12.29 -0.66
CA VAL A 79 11.35 12.85 0.19
C VAL A 79 12.74 12.42 -0.23
N GLN A 80 12.83 11.34 -1.02
CA GLN A 80 14.06 10.88 -1.66
C GLN A 80 13.68 10.16 -2.94
N ALA A 81 14.32 10.51 -4.06
CA ALA A 81 14.08 9.88 -5.36
C ALA A 81 15.41 9.58 -6.05
N GLY A 82 15.59 8.32 -6.43
CA GLY A 82 16.61 7.85 -7.35
C GLY A 82 15.96 7.04 -8.47
N GLU A 83 16.75 6.61 -9.44
CA GLU A 83 16.25 5.89 -10.61
C GLU A 83 15.55 4.57 -10.25
N GLU A 84 16.05 3.87 -9.22
CA GLU A 84 15.54 2.55 -8.81
C GLU A 84 14.61 2.60 -7.59
N LYS A 85 14.60 3.70 -6.84
CA LYS A 85 13.89 3.77 -5.55
C LYS A 85 13.43 5.17 -5.21
N VAL A 86 12.19 5.25 -4.72
CA VAL A 86 11.60 6.47 -4.20
C VAL A 86 11.04 6.22 -2.80
N HIS A 87 11.29 7.14 -1.88
CA HIS A 87 10.69 7.17 -0.56
C HIS A 87 9.58 8.23 -0.53
N LEU A 88 8.38 7.81 -0.16
CA LEU A 88 7.21 8.69 -0.02
C LEU A 88 6.86 8.86 1.46
N VAL A 89 6.59 10.10 1.85
CA VAL A 89 5.84 10.42 3.08
C VAL A 89 4.39 10.63 2.70
N ILE A 90 3.49 9.88 3.33
CA ILE A 90 2.07 9.85 2.98
C ILE A 90 1.26 10.19 4.22
N ARG A 91 0.37 11.17 4.09
CA ARG A 91 -0.59 11.50 5.15
C ARG A 91 -1.90 10.80 4.85
N GLN A 92 -2.31 9.87 5.71
CA GLN A 92 -3.56 9.14 5.53
C GLN A 92 -4.54 9.41 6.68
N SER A 93 -5.83 9.26 6.38
CA SER A 93 -6.92 9.41 7.35
C SER A 93 -7.88 8.25 7.20
N ARG A 94 -7.98 7.43 8.23
CA ARG A 94 -8.99 6.39 8.32
C ARG A 94 -10.36 7.02 8.59
N GLN A 95 -11.37 6.60 7.83
CA GLN A 95 -12.76 7.00 8.02
C GLN A 95 -13.57 5.79 8.50
N HIS A 96 -14.46 6.02 9.45
CA HIS A 96 -15.37 5.04 10.03
C HIS A 96 -16.81 5.44 9.72
#